data_AF-A0A955VQK0-F1
#
_entry.id   AF-A0A955VQK0-F1
#
_cell.length_a   1.000
_cell.length_b   1.000
_cell.length_c   1.000
_cell.angle_alpha   90.00
_cell.angle_beta   90.00
_cell.angle_gamma   90.00
#
_symmetry.space_group_name_H-M   'P 1'
#
loop_
_entity.id
_entity.type
_entity.pdbx_description
1 polymer ?
#
loop_
_entity_poly.entity_id
_entity_poly.type
_entity_poly.pdbx_seq_one_letter_code
_entity_poly.pdbx_strand_id
1 'polypeptide(L)'
;LGEVRFAIGLWVGRSATANTMGQVTRAIVEYKSGKGATPFPLTHCPWCREELGPKGLTLKPDVKQPEAVEVACVNHRCDFNQRNGGLPVLFVDEQIYRELPAFVLATVDKFAMLPWRGETGALFGRVHSHDGGRFFGPMDGASPRPGHTPLPSGLLPPELIVQDEVHLIAGPLGTMVGLYEAVIERLCLWETVSGAPRRPKILASTATVRRAGDQMKALFGRSATAIFPPPGVDEGESFFAERDPTAPDRRYLGVAAPGRSFKAVQLRTYVVLLTAAWHQRQRHGAAADPWLSVLGYYNSLRELGGMRRLAEDEVISRAHRADERKPLDAPGPHRWVAQRKLESDPVELTSRESTAKIARAKARLGVPHGDKGAVDIALATNMISVGLDIDRLGLMVVAGQPKTTAEYIQASSRVGRQATRGPGLVVTCLNVYRPRDLSHYEHFGAYHASFYRYVEANSLTPFSAPALDRGLAGVLVALVRLSDPGFTAPRGVEQLPARRAQVDDLLQVLVQRAVNVSNLDQAAIEALEASVALRARTLLDTWEKIVTQAVSDDAGKRCYSGLDRGHNGKALLRMALSDDDEAILSPEELRFIAPTSMRDVEPSIHVWVGFKPEGKS
;
A
#
# COMPACT_ATOMS: atom_id res chain seq x y z
N LEU A 1 -0.53 31.53 -10.41
CA LEU A 1 -0.28 30.64 -9.25
C LEU A 1 -0.73 31.40 -8.01
N GLY A 2 -1.38 30.72 -7.06
CA GLY A 2 -1.96 31.37 -5.86
C GLY A 2 -0.91 31.85 -4.85
N GLU A 3 -1.37 32.44 -3.75
CA GLU A 3 -0.51 33.04 -2.70
C GLU A 3 0.08 32.00 -1.73
N VAL A 4 -0.51 30.80 -1.67
CA VAL A 4 -0.05 29.71 -0.79
C VAL A 4 0.95 28.81 -1.52
N ARG A 5 2.05 28.46 -0.83
CA ARG A 5 3.07 27.55 -1.36
C ARG A 5 2.45 26.20 -1.72
N PHE A 6 2.70 25.75 -2.94
CA PHE A 6 2.36 24.38 -3.34
C PHE A 6 3.20 23.37 -2.56
N ALA A 7 2.56 22.34 -2.00
CA ALA A 7 3.21 21.26 -1.26
C ALA A 7 2.55 19.90 -1.53
N ILE A 8 3.35 18.84 -1.44
CA ILE A 8 2.91 17.44 -1.55
C ILE A 8 3.05 16.77 -0.17
N GLY A 9 1.94 16.28 0.38
CA GLY A 9 1.90 15.53 1.62
C GLY A 9 2.04 14.04 1.39
N LEU A 10 2.88 13.37 2.17
CA LEU A 10 3.01 11.92 2.19
C LEU A 10 2.38 11.36 3.47
N TRP A 11 1.11 11.01 3.39
CA TRP A 11 0.27 10.53 4.50
C TRP A 11 0.18 9.00 4.47
N VAL A 12 1.22 8.33 4.97
CA VAL A 12 1.41 6.88 4.84
C VAL A 12 1.66 6.21 6.18
N GLY A 13 1.39 4.91 6.28
CA GLY A 13 1.47 4.15 7.54
C GLY A 13 2.79 4.33 8.31
N ARG A 14 2.74 4.10 9.62
CA ARG A 14 3.84 4.35 10.60
C ARG A 14 5.18 3.67 10.28
N SER A 15 5.18 2.64 9.44
CA SER A 15 6.38 1.91 9.02
C SER A 15 7.18 2.66 7.95
N ALA A 16 6.55 3.62 7.25
CA ALA A 16 7.17 4.37 6.17
C ALA A 16 7.60 5.77 6.60
N THR A 17 6.76 6.49 7.35
CA THR A 17 7.07 7.83 7.86
C THR A 17 6.61 8.03 9.30
N ALA A 18 7.16 9.04 9.97
CA ALA A 18 6.83 9.36 11.35
C ALA A 18 5.45 10.03 11.47
N ASN A 19 4.67 9.64 12.49
CA ASN A 19 3.35 10.22 12.74
C ASN A 19 3.41 11.50 13.60
N THR A 20 4.50 11.73 14.34
CA THR A 20 4.63 12.86 15.27
C THR A 20 5.97 13.57 15.13
N MET A 21 6.01 14.85 15.49
CA MET A 21 7.24 15.64 15.50
C MET A 21 8.28 15.07 16.48
N GLY A 22 7.85 14.48 17.61
CA GLY A 22 8.74 13.80 18.55
C GLY A 22 9.38 12.52 17.98
N GLN A 23 8.66 11.78 17.13
CA GLN A 23 9.20 10.60 16.45
C GLN A 23 10.23 11.00 15.38
N VAL A 24 9.89 11.95 14.50
CA VAL A 24 10.80 12.38 13.42
C VAL A 24 12.06 13.04 13.97
N THR A 25 11.95 13.78 15.08
CA THR A 25 13.10 14.44 15.71
C THR A 25 14.14 13.43 16.18
N ARG A 26 13.71 12.36 16.86
CA ARG A 26 14.59 11.26 17.26
C ARG A 26 15.27 10.62 16.05
N ALA A 27 14.49 10.30 15.01
CA ALA A 27 15.02 9.69 13.80
C ALA A 27 16.02 10.60 13.04
N ILE A 28 15.78 11.91 12.98
CA ILE A 28 16.71 12.88 12.38
C ILE A 28 18.01 12.98 13.19
N VAL A 29 17.93 12.98 14.53
CA VAL A 29 19.11 13.03 15.41
C VAL A 29 19.96 11.75 15.26
N GLU A 30 19.32 10.58 15.22
CA GLU A 30 19.99 9.30 14.97
C GLU A 30 20.62 9.24 13.58
N TYR A 31 19.92 9.74 12.56
CA TYR A 31 20.45 9.81 11.19
C TYR A 31 21.66 10.76 11.10
N LYS A 32 21.59 11.95 11.72
CA LYS A 32 22.68 12.92 11.75
C LYS A 32 23.91 12.42 12.53
N SER A 33 23.72 11.53 13.50
CA SER A 33 24.82 10.89 14.25
C SER A 33 25.39 9.64 13.56
N GLY A 34 24.87 9.27 12.38
CA GLY A 34 25.32 8.10 11.61
C GLY A 34 24.84 6.75 12.16
N LYS A 35 23.94 6.75 13.15
CA LYS A 35 23.42 5.54 13.80
C LYS A 35 22.07 5.06 13.24
N GLY A 36 21.38 5.91 12.49
CA GLY A 36 20.06 5.64 11.91
C GLY A 36 20.03 5.63 10.39
N ALA A 37 18.94 5.09 9.82
CA ALA A 37 18.62 5.26 8.41
C ALA A 37 17.96 6.63 8.15
N THR A 38 17.88 7.05 6.88
CA THR A 38 17.16 8.29 6.54
C THR A 38 15.68 8.18 6.96
N PRO A 39 15.14 9.17 7.71
CA PRO A 39 13.72 9.22 8.02
C PRO A 39 12.88 9.75 6.85
N PHE A 40 13.51 10.34 5.84
CA PHE A 40 12.85 10.83 4.63
C PHE A 40 12.94 9.76 3.52
N PRO A 41 11.80 9.39 2.86
CA PRO A 41 11.79 8.29 1.89
C PRO A 41 12.64 8.50 0.63
N LEU A 42 12.91 9.74 0.24
CA LEU A 42 13.76 10.03 -0.92
C LEU A 42 15.21 10.20 -0.47
N THR A 43 16.12 9.49 -1.13
CA THR A 43 17.57 9.59 -0.88
C THR A 43 18.24 10.69 -1.72
N HIS A 44 17.66 11.02 -2.88
CA HIS A 44 18.19 11.99 -3.82
C HIS A 44 17.15 13.08 -4.11
N CYS A 45 17.64 14.28 -4.45
CA CYS A 45 16.80 15.38 -4.88
C CYS A 45 16.09 15.02 -6.20
N PRO A 46 14.76 15.11 -6.28
CA PRO A 46 14.03 14.79 -7.52
C PRO A 46 14.34 15.77 -8.67
N TRP A 47 14.88 16.95 -8.37
CA TRP A 47 15.23 17.98 -9.35
C TRP A 47 16.61 17.75 -9.97
N CYS A 48 17.67 17.81 -9.15
CA CYS A 48 19.06 17.76 -9.62
C CYS A 48 19.77 16.42 -9.38
N ARG A 49 19.09 15.45 -8.76
CA ARG A 49 19.62 14.12 -8.38
C ARG A 49 20.77 14.10 -7.38
N GLU A 50 21.13 15.24 -6.78
CA GLU A 50 22.10 15.28 -5.68
C GLU A 50 21.60 14.46 -4.47
N GLU A 51 22.50 13.77 -3.78
CA GLU A 51 22.16 13.08 -2.53
C GLU A 51 21.76 14.12 -1.46
N LEU A 52 20.59 13.93 -0.82
CA LEU A 52 20.09 14.89 0.17
C LEU A 52 20.90 14.84 1.48
N GLY A 53 21.24 13.62 1.91
CA GLY A 53 22.02 13.36 3.12
C GLY A 53 21.43 13.96 4.42
N PRO A 54 22.16 13.86 5.55
CA PRO A 54 21.69 14.39 6.83
C PRO A 54 21.57 15.92 6.89
N LYS A 55 22.33 16.64 6.06
CA LYS A 55 22.31 18.11 5.98
C LYS A 55 21.04 18.63 5.31
N GLY A 56 20.37 17.82 4.48
CA GLY A 56 19.13 18.20 3.81
C GLY A 56 17.89 18.21 4.71
N LEU A 57 17.99 17.77 5.97
CA LEU A 57 16.86 17.73 6.90
C LEU A 57 17.06 18.71 8.05
N THR A 58 16.22 19.74 8.13
CA THR A 58 16.29 20.78 9.17
C THR A 58 15.00 20.82 9.99
N LEU A 59 15.13 20.78 11.31
CA LEU A 59 14.01 20.98 12.23
C LEU A 59 13.80 22.48 12.43
N LYS A 60 12.55 22.93 12.33
CA LYS A 60 12.15 24.34 12.47
C LYS A 60 11.12 24.48 13.59
N PRO A 61 11.17 25.55 14.42
CA PRO A 61 12.24 26.56 14.47
C PRO A 61 13.55 26.02 15.05
N ASP A 62 13.49 25.06 15.97
CA ASP A 62 14.65 24.43 16.59
C ASP A 62 14.42 22.95 16.95
N VAL A 63 15.46 22.29 17.49
CA VAL A 63 15.46 20.86 17.82
C VAL A 63 14.71 20.55 19.13
N LYS A 64 14.58 21.53 20.04
CA LYS A 64 13.93 21.35 21.35
C LYS A 64 12.41 21.43 21.23
N GLN A 65 11.91 22.34 20.40
CA GLN A 65 10.48 22.51 20.11
C GLN A 65 10.22 22.53 18.60
N PRO A 66 10.45 21.40 17.91
CA PRO A 66 10.27 21.33 16.47
C PRO A 66 8.78 21.31 16.11
N GLU A 67 8.40 22.22 15.21
CA GLU A 67 7.04 22.35 14.69
C GLU A 67 6.93 21.87 13.24
N ALA A 68 8.04 21.88 12.50
CA ALA A 68 8.11 21.46 11.10
C ALA A 68 9.48 20.83 10.76
N VAL A 69 9.49 19.97 9.73
CA VAL A 69 10.71 19.51 9.07
C VAL A 69 10.80 20.16 7.71
N GLU A 70 11.88 20.89 7.47
CA GLU A 70 12.24 21.43 6.16
C GLU A 70 13.20 20.46 5.47
N VAL A 71 12.80 19.97 4.29
CA VAL A 71 13.64 19.15 3.42
C VAL A 71 14.24 20.04 2.34
N ALA A 72 15.56 20.10 2.22
CA ALA A 72 16.24 20.95 1.25
C ALA A 72 17.36 20.20 0.51
N CYS A 73 17.58 20.56 -0.74
CA CYS A 73 18.73 20.08 -1.49
C CYS A 73 20.02 20.72 -0.95
N VAL A 74 21.06 19.91 -0.76
CA VAL A 74 22.38 20.38 -0.30
C VAL A 74 23.18 21.11 -1.40
N ASN A 75 22.81 20.90 -2.67
CA ASN A 75 23.42 21.62 -3.78
C ASN A 75 22.93 23.08 -3.80
N HIS A 76 23.84 24.01 -3.52
CA HIS A 76 23.57 25.45 -3.49
C HIS A 76 23.12 26.06 -4.83
N ARG A 77 23.32 25.35 -5.96
CA ARG A 77 22.84 25.75 -7.29
C ARG A 77 21.46 25.20 -7.62
N CYS A 78 20.93 24.31 -6.80
CA CYS A 78 19.60 23.74 -7.00
C CYS A 78 18.54 24.76 -6.60
N ASP A 79 17.47 24.89 -7.39
CA ASP A 79 16.34 25.78 -7.08
C ASP A 79 15.65 25.40 -5.76
N PHE A 80 15.75 24.14 -5.35
CA PHE A 80 15.18 23.61 -4.10
C PHE A 80 16.20 23.51 -2.96
N ASN A 81 17.22 24.36 -2.96
CA ASN A 81 18.14 24.47 -1.83
C ASN A 81 17.48 25.18 -0.63
N GLN A 82 18.17 25.19 0.51
CA GLN A 82 17.62 25.73 1.76
C GLN A 82 17.27 27.22 1.69
N ARG A 83 18.04 28.04 0.96
CA ARG A 83 17.80 29.48 0.81
C ARG A 83 16.53 29.77 0.00
N ASN A 84 16.14 28.83 -0.85
CA ASN A 84 14.98 28.95 -1.73
C ASN A 84 13.75 28.20 -1.17
N GLY A 85 13.74 27.86 0.12
CA GLY A 85 12.60 27.22 0.79
C GLY A 85 12.54 25.69 0.68
N GLY A 86 13.54 25.06 0.07
CA GLY A 86 13.65 23.60 0.01
C GLY A 86 12.61 22.91 -0.89
N LEU A 87 12.58 21.58 -0.83
CA LEU A 87 11.61 20.75 -1.53
C LEU A 87 10.20 20.94 -0.95
N PRO A 88 9.16 21.04 -1.79
CA PRO A 88 7.77 21.23 -1.36
C PRO A 88 7.13 19.90 -0.92
N VAL A 89 7.74 19.19 0.04
CA VAL A 89 7.30 17.87 0.49
C VAL A 89 7.13 17.84 2.00
N LEU A 90 5.96 17.39 2.46
CA LEU A 90 5.63 17.17 3.85
C LEU A 90 5.48 15.67 4.07
N PHE A 91 6.17 15.09 5.05
CA PHE A 91 6.16 13.62 5.26
C PHE A 91 5.84 13.21 6.70
N VAL A 92 5.54 14.18 7.56
CA VAL A 92 5.18 13.96 8.96
C VAL A 92 3.71 14.31 9.14
N ASP A 93 2.89 13.37 9.61
CA ASP A 93 1.44 13.55 9.77
C ASP A 93 1.06 14.85 10.47
N GLU A 94 1.64 15.14 11.64
CA GLU A 94 1.36 16.36 12.40
C GLU A 94 1.63 17.65 11.60
N GLN A 95 2.66 17.64 10.74
CA GLN A 95 2.96 18.76 9.86
C GLN A 95 1.98 18.82 8.68
N ILE A 96 1.60 17.67 8.11
CA ILE A 96 0.60 17.57 7.04
C ILE A 96 -0.76 18.15 7.50
N TYR A 97 -1.23 17.82 8.70
CA TYR A 97 -2.50 18.33 9.22
C TYR A 97 -2.48 19.84 9.51
N ARG A 98 -1.29 20.41 9.78
CA ARG A 98 -1.14 21.85 10.05
C ARG A 98 -0.97 22.67 8.78
N GLU A 99 -0.17 22.20 7.83
CA GLU A 99 0.16 22.97 6.61
C GLU A 99 -0.79 22.69 5.43
N LEU A 100 -1.58 21.61 5.48
CA LEU A 100 -2.57 21.20 4.47
C LEU A 100 -2.05 21.30 3.02
N PRO A 101 -1.28 20.30 2.56
CA PRO A 101 -0.70 20.32 1.22
C PRO A 101 -1.79 20.22 0.13
N ALA A 102 -1.49 20.81 -1.03
CA ALA A 102 -2.39 20.81 -2.19
C ALA A 102 -2.62 19.42 -2.80
N PHE A 103 -1.69 18.48 -2.56
CA PHE A 103 -1.79 17.10 -3.03
C PHE A 103 -1.34 16.14 -1.93
N VAL A 104 -2.13 15.11 -1.63
CA VAL A 104 -1.82 14.12 -0.60
C VAL A 104 -1.66 12.74 -1.24
N LEU A 105 -0.47 12.16 -1.09
CA LEU A 105 -0.18 10.77 -1.34
C LEU A 105 -0.51 9.97 -0.08
N ALA A 106 -1.59 9.19 -0.13
CA ALA A 106 -2.08 8.43 1.01
C ALA A 106 -2.06 6.91 0.78
N THR A 107 -1.82 6.15 1.85
CA THR A 107 -2.16 4.72 1.87
C THR A 107 -3.53 4.53 2.52
N VAL A 108 -4.36 3.62 2.00
CA VAL A 108 -5.67 3.27 2.60
C VAL A 108 -5.60 2.88 4.07
N ASP A 109 -4.42 2.43 4.52
CA ASP A 109 -4.14 2.14 5.93
C ASP A 109 -4.46 3.30 6.87
N LYS A 110 -4.26 4.54 6.40
CA LYS A 110 -4.55 5.75 7.17
C LYS A 110 -6.02 6.03 7.37
N PHE A 111 -6.92 5.41 6.59
CA PHE A 111 -8.36 5.56 6.83
C PHE A 111 -8.73 5.03 8.22
N ALA A 112 -7.98 4.04 8.73
CA ALA A 112 -8.21 3.46 10.03
C ALA A 112 -7.93 4.48 11.15
N MET A 113 -7.16 5.54 10.86
CA MET A 113 -6.80 6.59 11.83
C MET A 113 -7.83 7.71 11.96
N LEU A 114 -8.82 7.79 11.07
CA LEU A 114 -9.88 8.81 11.12
C LEU A 114 -10.60 8.89 12.48
N PRO A 115 -11.05 7.77 13.10
CA PRO A 115 -11.71 7.86 14.41
C PRO A 115 -10.72 8.18 15.53
N TRP A 116 -9.43 7.85 15.37
CA TRP A 116 -8.40 8.00 16.40
C TRP A 116 -7.83 9.41 16.49
N ARG A 117 -7.78 10.16 15.38
CA ARG A 117 -7.15 11.48 15.32
C ARG A 117 -8.08 12.53 14.74
N GLY A 118 -8.50 13.48 15.57
CA GLY A 118 -9.38 14.57 15.17
C GLY A 118 -8.74 15.52 14.14
N GLU A 119 -7.41 15.62 14.15
CA GLU A 119 -6.64 16.46 13.22
C GLU A 119 -6.82 16.03 11.75
N THR A 120 -7.20 14.77 11.51
CA THR A 120 -7.46 14.26 10.15
C THR A 120 -8.61 14.99 9.46
N GLY A 121 -9.54 15.58 10.22
CA GLY A 121 -10.63 16.41 9.68
C GLY A 121 -10.12 17.60 8.86
N ALA A 122 -8.94 18.13 9.18
CA ALA A 122 -8.35 19.26 8.46
C ALA A 122 -8.05 18.92 6.98
N LEU A 123 -7.73 17.65 6.67
CA LEU A 123 -7.55 17.17 5.28
C LEU A 123 -8.82 17.25 4.44
N PHE A 124 -9.98 17.28 5.09
CA PHE A 124 -11.30 17.42 4.46
C PHE A 124 -11.84 18.84 4.60
N GLY A 125 -10.95 19.81 4.79
CA GLY A 125 -11.28 21.23 4.86
C GLY A 125 -11.96 21.70 6.14
N ARG A 126 -11.98 20.87 7.20
CA ARG A 126 -12.54 21.22 8.53
C ARG A 126 -11.60 22.14 9.31
N VAL A 127 -11.40 23.35 8.80
CA VAL A 127 -10.58 24.41 9.39
C VAL A 127 -11.37 25.71 9.45
N HIS A 128 -11.12 26.55 10.44
CA HIS A 128 -11.85 27.81 10.63
C HIS A 128 -10.95 29.06 10.47
N SER A 129 -9.63 28.90 10.39
CA SER A 129 -8.70 30.02 10.19
C SER A 129 -7.31 29.57 9.76
N HIS A 130 -6.47 30.50 9.28
CA HIS A 130 -5.06 30.27 8.97
C HIS A 130 -4.18 31.49 9.36
N ASP A 131 -2.88 31.28 9.52
CA ASP A 131 -1.88 32.35 9.80
C ASP A 131 -0.96 32.67 8.60
N GLY A 132 -1.22 32.07 7.44
CA GLY A 132 -0.43 32.25 6.21
C GLY A 132 0.53 31.10 5.93
N GLY A 133 0.81 30.23 6.90
CA GLY A 133 1.54 28.97 6.69
C GLY A 133 0.86 27.76 7.33
N ARG A 134 -0.03 27.97 8.30
CA ARG A 134 -0.71 26.93 9.06
C ARG A 134 -2.20 27.17 9.08
N PHE A 135 -2.94 26.07 9.14
CA PHE A 135 -4.38 26.03 9.28
C PHE A 135 -4.75 25.55 10.67
N PHE A 136 -5.85 26.10 11.18
CA PHE A 136 -6.38 25.83 12.51
C PHE A 136 -7.82 25.39 12.39
N GLY A 137 -8.14 24.31 13.09
CA GLY A 137 -9.47 23.71 13.08
C GLY A 137 -10.00 23.44 14.48
N PRO A 138 -11.07 22.64 14.60
CA PRO A 138 -11.73 22.35 15.87
C PRO A 138 -10.82 21.74 16.96
N MET A 139 -9.68 21.17 16.57
CA MET A 139 -8.65 20.66 17.50
C MET A 139 -7.76 21.76 18.11
N ASP A 140 -7.82 23.00 17.61
CA ASP A 140 -7.02 24.15 18.05
C ASP A 140 -7.81 25.20 18.84
N GLY A 141 -9.14 25.03 18.88
CA GLY A 141 -10.10 25.90 19.55
C GLY A 141 -11.45 25.91 18.82
N ALA A 142 -12.47 26.49 19.46
CA ALA A 142 -13.79 26.65 18.85
C ALA A 142 -13.86 27.82 17.86
N SER A 143 -12.97 28.80 17.99
CA SER A 143 -13.01 30.06 17.25
C SER A 143 -11.61 30.49 16.77
N PRO A 144 -11.53 31.26 15.66
CA PRO A 144 -10.29 31.88 15.21
C PRO A 144 -9.60 32.69 16.30
N ARG A 145 -8.26 32.60 16.37
CA ARG A 145 -7.46 33.41 17.30
C ARG A 145 -7.23 34.82 16.73
N PRO A 146 -7.01 35.84 17.58
CA PRO A 146 -6.61 37.17 17.12
C PRO A 146 -5.36 37.11 16.24
N GLY A 147 -5.38 37.78 15.08
CA GLY A 147 -4.28 37.78 14.12
C GLY A 147 -4.31 36.66 13.08
N HIS A 148 -5.24 35.70 13.17
CA HIS A 148 -5.46 34.70 12.12
C HIS A 148 -6.52 35.18 11.12
N THR A 149 -6.34 34.82 9.85
CA THR A 149 -7.34 35.05 8.80
C THR A 149 -8.47 34.02 8.93
N PRO A 150 -9.73 34.44 9.07
CA PRO A 150 -10.86 33.52 9.24
C PRO A 150 -11.25 32.84 7.93
N LEU A 151 -11.69 31.59 8.03
CA LEU A 151 -12.23 30.75 6.95
C LEU A 151 -13.65 30.30 7.35
N PRO A 152 -14.69 31.13 7.18
CA PRO A 152 -16.03 30.84 7.70
C PRO A 152 -16.66 29.58 7.09
N SER A 153 -16.34 29.27 5.83
CA SER A 153 -16.81 28.05 5.14
C SER A 153 -15.78 26.91 5.16
N GLY A 154 -14.66 27.08 5.87
CA GLY A 154 -13.50 26.20 5.79
C GLY A 154 -12.85 26.18 4.41
N LEU A 155 -12.12 25.10 4.12
CA LEU A 155 -11.56 24.84 2.79
C LEU A 155 -12.44 23.86 2.03
N LEU A 156 -12.35 23.89 0.70
CA LEU A 156 -12.93 22.83 -0.11
C LEU A 156 -12.24 21.49 0.24
N PRO A 157 -13.01 20.41 0.44
CA PRO A 157 -12.43 19.09 0.64
C PRO A 157 -11.84 18.55 -0.67
N PRO A 158 -11.12 17.41 -0.64
CA PRO A 158 -10.57 16.80 -1.85
C PRO A 158 -11.64 16.51 -2.91
N GLU A 159 -11.49 17.13 -4.09
CA GLU A 159 -12.43 16.97 -5.20
C GLU A 159 -12.05 15.84 -6.17
N LEU A 160 -10.79 15.41 -6.16
CA LEU A 160 -10.25 14.33 -7.00
C LEU A 160 -9.51 13.31 -6.13
N ILE A 161 -9.94 12.06 -6.21
CA ILE A 161 -9.28 10.91 -5.60
C ILE A 161 -8.71 10.05 -6.72
N VAL A 162 -7.40 9.85 -6.72
CA VAL A 162 -6.72 8.95 -7.65
C VAL A 162 -6.32 7.69 -6.88
N GLN A 163 -6.99 6.58 -7.17
CA GLN A 163 -6.69 5.29 -6.56
C GLN A 163 -5.82 4.46 -7.50
N ASP A 164 -4.57 4.25 -7.09
CA ASP A 164 -3.67 3.37 -7.81
C ASP A 164 -3.86 1.91 -7.41
N GLU A 165 -3.58 1.00 -8.35
CA GLU A 165 -3.62 -0.46 -8.18
C GLU A 165 -4.89 -0.98 -7.49
N VAL A 166 -6.08 -0.61 -7.97
CA VAL A 166 -7.37 -1.00 -7.33
C VAL A 166 -7.53 -2.52 -7.18
N HIS A 167 -6.88 -3.32 -8.01
CA HIS A 167 -6.90 -4.78 -7.85
C HIS A 167 -6.26 -5.26 -6.53
N LEU A 168 -5.41 -4.45 -5.87
CA LEU A 168 -4.84 -4.74 -4.55
C LEU A 168 -5.84 -4.50 -3.42
N ILE A 169 -6.89 -3.70 -3.67
CA ILE A 169 -7.97 -3.43 -2.73
C ILE A 169 -9.03 -4.52 -2.92
N ALA A 170 -8.71 -5.71 -2.41
CA ALA A 170 -9.49 -6.93 -2.58
C ALA A 170 -9.72 -7.67 -1.24
N GLY A 171 -10.65 -8.62 -1.23
CA GLY A 171 -10.88 -9.51 -0.10
C GLY A 171 -11.20 -8.78 1.21
N PRO A 172 -10.62 -9.22 2.36
CA PRO A 172 -10.86 -8.58 3.66
C PRO A 172 -10.42 -7.12 3.73
N LEU A 173 -9.26 -6.79 3.14
CA LEU A 173 -8.75 -5.42 3.11
C LEU A 173 -9.72 -4.50 2.37
N GLY A 174 -10.10 -4.86 1.14
CA GLY A 174 -11.02 -4.05 0.34
C GLY A 174 -12.42 -3.95 0.94
N THR A 175 -12.85 -4.98 1.67
CA THR A 175 -14.12 -4.98 2.40
C THR A 175 -14.15 -3.91 3.49
N MET A 176 -13.08 -3.79 4.28
CA MET A 176 -12.98 -2.71 5.28
C MET A 176 -12.79 -1.34 4.65
N VAL A 177 -11.98 -1.24 3.59
CA VAL A 177 -11.79 0.02 2.85
C VAL A 177 -13.14 0.53 2.35
N GLY A 178 -13.94 -0.33 1.71
CA GLY A 178 -15.28 0.04 1.22
C GLY A 178 -16.24 0.50 2.31
N LEU A 179 -16.06 0.05 3.56
CA LEU A 179 -16.87 0.50 4.70
C LEU A 179 -16.43 1.90 5.15
N TYR A 180 -15.11 2.15 5.25
CA TYR A 180 -14.56 3.47 5.59
C TYR A 180 -14.76 4.51 4.48
N GLU A 181 -14.84 4.08 3.22
CA GLU A 181 -15.17 4.94 2.08
C GLU A 181 -16.53 5.65 2.23
N ALA A 182 -17.45 5.10 3.04
CA ALA A 182 -18.68 5.80 3.41
C ALA A 182 -18.39 7.14 4.12
N VAL A 183 -17.40 7.14 5.01
CA VAL A 183 -16.97 8.33 5.77
C VAL A 183 -16.17 9.25 4.86
N ILE A 184 -15.22 8.72 4.08
CA ILE A 184 -14.41 9.51 3.14
C ILE A 184 -15.32 10.29 2.17
N GLU A 185 -16.26 9.61 1.51
CA GLU A 185 -17.19 10.27 0.60
C GLU A 185 -18.02 11.34 1.34
N ARG A 186 -18.50 11.06 2.55
CA ARG A 186 -19.27 12.03 3.34
C ARG A 186 -18.44 13.26 3.71
N LEU A 187 -17.18 13.08 4.08
CA LEU A 187 -16.28 14.19 4.42
C LEU A 187 -15.86 14.99 3.18
N CYS A 188 -15.84 14.37 2.00
CA CYS A 188 -15.59 15.04 0.73
C CYS A 188 -16.83 15.67 0.07
N LEU A 189 -18.03 15.50 0.64
CA LEU A 189 -19.23 16.16 0.15
C LEU A 189 -19.17 17.66 0.45
N TRP A 190 -19.36 18.48 -0.58
CA TRP A 190 -19.52 19.92 -0.45
C TRP A 190 -20.68 20.43 -1.31
N GLU A 191 -21.24 21.57 -0.94
CA GLU A 191 -22.35 22.18 -1.68
C GLU A 191 -21.83 23.25 -2.64
N THR A 192 -22.23 23.13 -3.90
CA THR A 192 -21.95 24.16 -4.90
C THR A 192 -22.66 25.47 -4.60
N VAL A 193 -22.25 26.55 -5.26
CA VAL A 193 -22.94 27.85 -5.22
C VAL A 193 -24.44 27.72 -5.57
N SER A 194 -24.81 26.71 -6.37
CA SER A 194 -26.20 26.40 -6.72
C SER A 194 -26.94 25.49 -5.71
N GLY A 195 -26.33 25.18 -4.56
CA GLY A 195 -26.91 24.32 -3.51
C GLY A 195 -26.90 22.82 -3.81
N ALA A 196 -26.32 22.39 -4.93
CA ALA A 196 -26.27 20.96 -5.28
C ALA A 196 -25.05 20.29 -4.62
N PRO A 197 -25.23 19.13 -3.95
CA PRO A 197 -24.13 18.40 -3.35
C PRO A 197 -23.22 17.80 -4.43
N ARG A 198 -21.91 17.98 -4.28
CA ARG A 198 -20.89 17.40 -5.15
C ARG A 198 -20.06 16.39 -4.39
N ARG A 199 -19.91 15.22 -5.00
CA ARG A 199 -19.05 14.14 -4.54
C ARG A 199 -17.68 14.23 -5.23
N PRO A 200 -16.61 13.69 -4.63
CA PRO A 200 -15.32 13.63 -5.30
C PRO A 200 -15.40 12.81 -6.59
N LYS A 201 -14.61 13.23 -7.59
CA LYS A 201 -14.33 12.44 -8.78
C LYS A 201 -13.28 11.39 -8.45
N ILE A 202 -13.52 10.15 -8.87
CA ILE A 202 -12.62 9.03 -8.60
C ILE A 202 -12.02 8.57 -9.92
N LEU A 203 -10.68 8.54 -9.97
CA LEU A 203 -9.92 7.96 -11.06
C LEU A 203 -9.17 6.76 -10.51
N ALA A 204 -9.37 5.59 -11.11
CA ALA A 204 -8.78 4.34 -10.65
C ALA A 204 -7.88 3.75 -11.74
N SER A 205 -6.63 3.42 -11.41
CA SER A 205 -5.75 2.61 -12.26
C SER A 205 -5.73 1.15 -11.79
N THR A 206 -5.65 0.24 -12.75
CA THR A 206 -5.48 -1.18 -12.48
C THR A 206 -4.91 -1.91 -13.70
N ALA A 207 -3.94 -2.79 -13.47
CA ALA A 207 -3.35 -3.63 -14.51
C ALA A 207 -4.28 -4.76 -14.99
N THR A 208 -5.15 -5.25 -14.11
CA THR A 208 -6.04 -6.39 -14.36
C THR A 208 -7.36 -6.13 -13.68
N VAL A 209 -8.46 -6.09 -14.43
CA VAL A 209 -9.79 -5.92 -13.85
C VAL A 209 -10.81 -6.78 -14.56
N ARG A 210 -11.62 -7.47 -13.77
CA ARG A 210 -12.81 -8.18 -14.21
C ARG A 210 -13.98 -7.67 -13.38
N ARG A 211 -15.12 -7.42 -14.01
CA ARG A 211 -16.30 -6.80 -13.37
C ARG A 211 -15.94 -5.49 -12.65
N ALA A 212 -15.24 -4.60 -13.35
CA ALA A 212 -14.82 -3.30 -12.80
C ALA A 212 -15.97 -2.52 -12.16
N GLY A 213 -17.14 -2.52 -12.82
CA GLY A 213 -18.34 -1.86 -12.30
C GLY A 213 -18.77 -2.37 -10.93
N ASP A 214 -18.80 -3.69 -10.71
CA ASP A 214 -19.17 -4.27 -9.41
C ASP A 214 -18.15 -3.91 -8.33
N GLN A 215 -16.84 -3.95 -8.65
CA GLN A 215 -15.80 -3.58 -7.71
C GLN A 215 -15.85 -2.08 -7.34
N MET A 216 -16.05 -1.20 -8.32
CA MET A 216 -16.20 0.24 -8.08
C MET A 216 -17.49 0.57 -7.32
N LYS A 217 -18.57 -0.15 -7.58
CA LYS A 217 -19.81 -0.05 -6.82
C LYS A 217 -19.58 -0.48 -5.37
N ALA A 218 -18.93 -1.61 -5.14
CA ALA A 218 -18.66 -2.11 -3.80
C ALA A 218 -17.72 -1.20 -2.99
N LEU A 219 -16.64 -0.68 -3.59
CA LEU A 219 -15.69 0.22 -2.91
C LEU A 219 -16.25 1.62 -2.73
N PHE A 220 -16.68 2.23 -3.84
CA PHE A 220 -16.92 3.66 -3.93
C PHE A 220 -18.40 4.03 -4.04
N GLY A 221 -19.33 3.07 -4.05
CA GLY A 221 -20.76 3.32 -4.19
C GLY A 221 -21.13 3.93 -5.55
N ARG A 222 -20.32 3.67 -6.58
CA ARG A 222 -20.49 4.23 -7.93
C ARG A 222 -21.03 3.18 -8.90
N SER A 223 -22.32 3.30 -9.23
CA SER A 223 -22.97 2.41 -10.20
C SER A 223 -22.56 2.68 -11.65
N ALA A 224 -22.10 3.89 -11.97
CA ALA A 224 -21.60 4.25 -13.29
C ALA A 224 -20.06 4.30 -13.27
N THR A 225 -19.43 3.39 -14.01
CA THR A 225 -17.97 3.32 -14.18
C THR A 225 -17.64 3.38 -15.66
N ALA A 226 -16.79 4.34 -16.06
CA ALA A 226 -16.25 4.41 -17.41
C ALA A 226 -14.85 3.78 -17.42
N ILE A 227 -14.61 2.84 -18.33
CA ILE A 227 -13.30 2.23 -18.54
C ILE A 227 -12.54 3.05 -19.59
N PHE A 228 -11.30 3.43 -19.27
CA PHE A 228 -10.43 4.17 -20.16
C PHE A 228 -9.04 3.50 -20.22
N PRO A 229 -8.44 3.28 -21.41
CA PRO A 229 -9.05 3.52 -22.72
C PRO A 229 -10.21 2.54 -22.98
N PRO A 230 -11.26 2.94 -23.74
CA PRO A 230 -12.33 2.02 -24.09
C PRO A 230 -11.81 0.92 -25.03
N PRO A 231 -12.30 -0.33 -24.91
CA PRO A 231 -11.95 -1.39 -25.84
C PRO A 231 -12.44 -1.04 -27.26
N GLY A 232 -11.66 -1.44 -28.27
CA GLY A 232 -12.02 -1.34 -29.68
C GLY A 232 -13.04 -2.38 -30.11
N VAL A 233 -13.35 -2.42 -31.40
CA VAL A 233 -14.23 -3.45 -31.99
C VAL A 233 -13.51 -4.80 -32.03
N ASP A 234 -12.23 -4.78 -32.43
CA ASP A 234 -11.40 -5.96 -32.56
C ASP A 234 -10.61 -6.27 -31.28
N GLU A 235 -10.35 -7.56 -31.07
CA GLU A 235 -9.57 -8.02 -29.93
C GLU A 235 -8.13 -7.49 -30.01
N GLY A 236 -7.68 -6.85 -28.94
CA GLY A 236 -6.33 -6.27 -28.88
C GLY A 236 -6.24 -4.83 -29.42
N GLU A 237 -7.38 -4.25 -29.82
CA GLU A 237 -7.48 -2.85 -30.17
C GLU A 237 -8.19 -2.04 -29.08
N SER A 238 -7.83 -0.77 -29.00
CA SER A 238 -8.47 0.27 -28.21
C SER A 238 -8.43 1.56 -29.02
N PHE A 239 -9.18 2.57 -28.60
CA PHE A 239 -9.14 3.88 -29.26
C PHE A 239 -7.72 4.48 -29.38
N PHE A 240 -6.79 4.09 -28.50
CA PHE A 240 -5.44 4.68 -28.42
C PHE A 240 -4.31 3.74 -28.85
N ALA A 241 -4.58 2.45 -29.06
CA ALA A 241 -3.55 1.45 -29.30
C ALA A 241 -4.10 0.22 -30.01
N GLU A 242 -3.30 -0.34 -30.91
CA GLU A 242 -3.52 -1.63 -31.58
C GLU A 242 -2.37 -2.59 -31.23
N ARG A 243 -2.61 -3.89 -31.39
CA ARG A 243 -1.59 -4.91 -31.18
C ARG A 243 -0.70 -5.03 -32.41
N ASP A 244 0.61 -4.83 -32.25
CA ASP A 244 1.60 -5.19 -33.27
C ASP A 244 1.90 -6.71 -33.21
N PRO A 245 1.53 -7.52 -34.23
CA PRO A 245 1.79 -8.95 -34.24
C PRO A 245 3.24 -9.29 -34.62
N THR A 246 4.00 -8.33 -35.14
CA THR A 246 5.37 -8.51 -35.65
C THR A 246 6.44 -8.14 -34.64
N ALA A 247 6.11 -7.27 -33.69
CA ALA A 247 7.02 -6.89 -32.62
C ALA A 247 7.39 -8.10 -31.74
N PRO A 248 8.67 -8.25 -31.36
CA PRO A 248 9.09 -9.31 -30.45
C PRO A 248 8.51 -9.07 -29.05
N ASP A 249 7.51 -9.87 -28.67
CA ASP A 249 6.87 -9.89 -27.35
C ASP A 249 7.52 -10.94 -26.42
N ARG A 250 6.96 -11.07 -25.22
CA ARG A 250 7.35 -12.03 -24.19
C ARG A 250 7.02 -13.46 -24.61
N ARG A 251 7.98 -14.36 -24.41
CA ARG A 251 7.78 -15.81 -24.54
C ARG A 251 7.62 -16.45 -23.16
N TYR A 252 6.63 -17.32 -23.04
CA TYR A 252 6.36 -18.11 -21.84
C TYR A 252 6.76 -19.57 -22.07
N LEU A 253 7.50 -20.14 -21.12
CA LEU A 253 7.96 -21.54 -21.16
C LEU A 253 7.62 -22.24 -19.85
N GLY A 254 6.81 -23.30 -19.92
CA GLY A 254 6.52 -24.18 -18.78
C GLY A 254 7.56 -25.29 -18.67
N VAL A 255 8.15 -25.47 -17.48
CA VAL A 255 9.12 -26.55 -17.22
C VAL A 255 8.63 -27.40 -16.06
N ALA A 256 8.37 -28.67 -16.35
CA ALA A 256 8.04 -29.69 -15.36
C ALA A 256 8.89 -30.93 -15.61
N ALA A 257 9.38 -31.58 -14.56
CA ALA A 257 10.21 -32.76 -14.67
C ALA A 257 9.78 -33.84 -13.66
N PRO A 258 8.99 -34.84 -14.08
CA PRO A 258 8.68 -36.00 -13.26
C PRO A 258 9.93 -36.70 -12.73
N GLY A 259 9.89 -37.15 -11.48
CA GLY A 259 11.01 -37.85 -10.84
C GLY A 259 12.18 -36.94 -10.40
N ARG A 260 12.05 -35.61 -10.52
CA ARG A 260 13.02 -34.64 -10.00
C ARG A 260 12.38 -33.78 -8.91
N SER A 261 13.16 -33.44 -7.89
CA SER A 261 12.70 -32.50 -6.88
C SER A 261 12.51 -31.11 -7.50
N PHE A 262 11.52 -30.36 -6.99
CA PHE A 262 11.22 -29.02 -7.49
C PHE A 262 12.43 -28.06 -7.41
N LYS A 263 13.24 -28.20 -6.34
CA LYS A 263 14.51 -27.49 -6.18
C LYS A 263 15.52 -27.83 -7.29
N ALA A 264 15.60 -29.08 -7.70
CA ALA A 264 16.52 -29.50 -8.78
C ALA A 264 16.10 -28.92 -10.15
N VAL A 265 14.80 -28.79 -10.40
CA VAL A 265 14.27 -28.13 -11.61
C VAL A 265 14.65 -26.66 -11.63
N GLN A 266 14.41 -25.93 -10.54
CA GLN A 266 14.80 -24.52 -10.41
C GLN A 266 16.31 -24.34 -10.56
N LEU A 267 17.11 -25.11 -9.84
CA LEU A 267 18.57 -25.06 -9.91
C LEU A 267 19.08 -25.21 -11.35
N ARG A 268 18.60 -26.21 -12.08
CA ARG A 268 18.98 -26.42 -13.50
C ARG A 268 18.53 -25.26 -14.38
N THR A 269 17.33 -24.76 -14.15
CA THR A 269 16.77 -23.62 -14.91
C THR A 269 17.63 -22.37 -14.73
N TYR A 270 17.97 -22.00 -13.50
CA TYR A 270 18.84 -20.85 -13.22
C TYR A 270 20.21 -20.99 -13.86
N VAL A 271 20.88 -22.14 -13.68
CA VAL A 271 22.21 -22.38 -14.25
C VAL A 271 22.18 -22.26 -15.78
N VAL A 272 21.23 -22.91 -16.44
CA VAL A 272 21.11 -22.86 -17.91
C VAL A 272 20.85 -21.45 -18.39
N LEU A 273 19.92 -20.74 -17.77
CA LEU A 273 19.55 -19.39 -18.18
C LEU A 273 20.71 -18.39 -18.01
N LEU A 274 21.37 -18.39 -16.85
CA LEU A 274 22.50 -17.49 -16.57
C LEU A 274 23.67 -17.72 -17.54
N THR A 275 23.97 -18.98 -17.83
CA THR A 275 25.13 -19.37 -18.64
C THR A 275 24.85 -19.30 -20.14
N ALA A 276 23.59 -19.52 -20.57
CA ALA A 276 23.16 -19.29 -21.93
C ALA A 276 23.13 -17.78 -22.25
N ALA A 277 22.62 -16.95 -21.34
CA ALA A 277 22.65 -15.50 -21.52
C ALA A 277 24.09 -14.97 -21.61
N TRP A 278 25.01 -15.51 -20.81
CA TRP A 278 26.43 -15.17 -20.89
C TRP A 278 27.08 -15.59 -22.20
N HIS A 279 26.75 -16.79 -22.69
CA HIS A 279 27.18 -17.23 -24.01
C HIS A 279 26.66 -16.30 -25.12
N GLN A 280 25.44 -15.76 -25.01
CA GLN A 280 24.95 -14.74 -25.94
C GLN A 280 25.64 -13.39 -25.77
N ARG A 281 26.01 -12.99 -24.55
CA ARG A 281 26.80 -11.77 -24.30
C ARG A 281 28.16 -11.81 -24.99
N GLN A 282 28.80 -12.97 -25.04
CA GLN A 282 30.06 -13.15 -25.77
C GLN A 282 29.90 -12.97 -27.29
N ARG A 283 28.71 -13.25 -27.84
CA ARG A 283 28.41 -13.15 -29.28
C ARG A 283 27.85 -11.80 -29.70
N HIS A 284 26.97 -11.23 -28.89
CA HIS A 284 26.14 -10.08 -29.23
C HIS A 284 26.45 -8.83 -28.40
N GLY A 285 27.43 -8.91 -27.50
CA GLY A 285 27.85 -7.75 -26.75
C GLY A 285 26.74 -7.22 -25.82
N ALA A 286 26.67 -5.89 -25.69
CA ALA A 286 25.73 -5.21 -24.79
C ALA A 286 24.25 -5.51 -25.09
N ALA A 287 23.90 -5.96 -26.30
CA ALA A 287 22.52 -6.31 -26.66
C ALA A 287 21.96 -7.47 -25.80
N ALA A 288 22.82 -8.33 -25.22
CA ALA A 288 22.38 -9.42 -24.36
C ALA A 288 22.05 -8.99 -22.91
N ASP A 289 22.33 -7.72 -22.55
CA ASP A 289 22.21 -7.20 -21.19
C ASP A 289 20.87 -7.51 -20.48
N PRO A 290 19.70 -7.41 -21.14
CA PRO A 290 18.42 -7.68 -20.49
C PRO A 290 18.28 -9.09 -19.91
N TRP A 291 18.95 -10.09 -20.52
CA TRP A 291 18.88 -11.49 -20.08
C TRP A 291 20.01 -11.87 -19.14
N LEU A 292 20.95 -10.98 -18.85
CA LEU A 292 22.06 -11.29 -17.96
C LEU A 292 21.64 -11.32 -16.49
N SER A 293 20.56 -10.64 -16.11
CA SER A 293 20.01 -10.68 -14.75
C SER A 293 18.79 -11.61 -14.71
N VAL A 294 18.81 -12.63 -13.85
CA VAL A 294 17.64 -13.51 -13.62
C VAL A 294 16.80 -12.97 -12.47
N LEU A 295 15.54 -12.67 -12.77
CA LEU A 295 14.54 -12.34 -11.76
C LEU A 295 13.73 -13.58 -11.37
N GLY A 296 13.87 -14.03 -10.13
CA GLY A 296 13.12 -15.14 -9.54
C GLY A 296 11.88 -14.68 -8.80
N TYR A 297 10.70 -15.22 -9.13
CA TYR A 297 9.45 -14.97 -8.41
C TYR A 297 9.00 -16.17 -7.58
N TYR A 298 8.64 -15.90 -6.32
CA TYR A 298 8.29 -16.90 -5.33
C TYR A 298 6.97 -16.56 -4.64
N ASN A 299 6.08 -17.56 -4.56
CA ASN A 299 4.80 -17.45 -3.86
C ASN A 299 4.94 -17.42 -2.34
N SER A 300 6.11 -17.79 -1.81
CA SER A 300 6.36 -17.83 -0.37
C SER A 300 7.80 -17.50 -0.02
N LEU A 301 7.98 -16.84 1.13
CA LEU A 301 9.31 -16.53 1.69
C LEU A 301 10.11 -17.80 2.01
N ARG A 302 9.43 -18.91 2.33
CA ARG A 302 10.07 -20.21 2.58
C ARG A 302 10.72 -20.78 1.32
N GLU A 303 10.01 -20.75 0.19
CA GLU A 303 10.56 -21.22 -1.09
C GLU A 303 11.68 -20.31 -1.57
N LEU A 304 11.51 -18.99 -1.43
CA LEU A 304 12.53 -17.98 -1.74
C LEU A 304 13.82 -18.21 -0.95
N GLY A 305 13.73 -18.36 0.38
CA GLY A 305 14.91 -18.62 1.22
C GLY A 305 15.60 -19.95 0.87
N GLY A 306 14.83 -20.94 0.41
CA GLY A 306 15.36 -22.17 -0.14
C GLY A 306 16.16 -21.94 -1.42
N MET A 307 15.67 -21.12 -2.35
CA MET A 307 16.40 -20.77 -3.56
C MET A 307 17.62 -19.91 -3.27
N ARG A 308 17.55 -18.95 -2.35
CA ARG A 308 18.68 -18.10 -1.97
C ARG A 308 19.90 -18.94 -1.60
N ARG A 309 19.72 -19.93 -0.74
CA ARG A 309 20.79 -20.86 -0.35
C ARG A 309 21.33 -21.67 -1.53
N LEU A 310 20.46 -22.11 -2.44
CA LEU A 310 20.90 -22.80 -3.66
C LEU A 310 21.67 -21.87 -4.60
N ALA A 311 21.28 -20.59 -4.66
CA ALA A 311 21.91 -19.59 -5.49
C ALA A 311 23.32 -19.23 -4.98
N GLU A 312 23.47 -19.05 -3.67
CA GLU A 312 24.73 -18.72 -2.99
C GLU A 312 25.80 -19.82 -3.03
N ASP A 313 25.44 -21.06 -3.39
CA ASP A 313 26.37 -22.19 -3.40
C ASP A 313 26.31 -22.95 -4.74
N GLU A 314 25.23 -23.72 -4.95
CA GLU A 314 25.13 -24.63 -6.09
C GLU A 314 25.01 -23.93 -7.45
N VAL A 315 24.26 -22.82 -7.55
CA VAL A 315 24.13 -22.09 -8.84
C VAL A 315 25.46 -21.47 -9.21
N ILE A 316 26.14 -20.79 -8.29
CA ILE A 316 27.46 -20.18 -8.52
C ILE A 316 28.46 -21.26 -8.97
N SER A 317 28.58 -22.35 -8.20
CA SER A 317 29.51 -23.45 -8.50
C SER A 317 29.25 -24.12 -9.84
N ARG A 318 27.98 -24.31 -10.22
CA ARG A 318 27.60 -24.97 -11.48
C ARG A 318 27.66 -24.02 -12.67
N ALA A 319 27.38 -22.73 -12.49
CA ALA A 319 27.53 -21.73 -13.56
C ALA A 319 29.00 -21.55 -13.96
N HIS A 320 29.92 -21.64 -12.98
CA HIS A 320 31.35 -21.61 -13.22
C HIS A 320 31.89 -22.83 -13.98
N ARG A 321 31.19 -23.97 -13.93
CA ARG A 321 31.58 -25.24 -14.56
C ARG A 321 30.61 -25.69 -15.65
N ALA A 322 29.84 -24.75 -16.19
CA ALA A 322 28.73 -25.06 -17.08
C ALA A 322 29.19 -25.66 -18.41
N ASP A 323 30.36 -25.26 -18.88
CA ASP A 323 31.01 -25.72 -20.10
C ASP A 323 31.64 -27.11 -19.98
N GLU A 324 31.85 -27.64 -18.76
CA GLU A 324 32.31 -29.02 -18.52
C GLU A 324 31.24 -30.06 -18.93
N ARG A 325 29.95 -29.69 -18.87
CA ARG A 325 28.82 -30.60 -19.13
C ARG A 325 28.42 -30.63 -20.61
N LYS A 326 29.35 -31.01 -21.48
CA LYS A 326 29.11 -31.11 -22.93
C LYS A 326 28.38 -32.41 -23.30
N PRO A 327 27.57 -32.41 -24.37
CA PRO A 327 27.11 -33.65 -25.00
C PRO A 327 28.32 -34.52 -25.39
N LEU A 328 28.18 -35.85 -25.24
CA LEU A 328 29.27 -36.83 -25.39
C LEU A 328 30.00 -36.76 -26.74
N ASP A 329 29.36 -36.24 -27.79
CA ASP A 329 29.90 -36.18 -29.17
C ASP A 329 29.96 -34.76 -29.76
N ALA A 330 30.11 -33.73 -28.92
CA ALA A 330 30.18 -32.34 -29.36
C ALA A 330 31.63 -31.80 -29.32
N PRO A 331 32.38 -31.82 -30.44
CA PRO A 331 33.72 -31.24 -30.49
C PRO A 331 33.66 -29.71 -30.36
N GLY A 332 34.60 -29.13 -29.61
CA GLY A 332 34.73 -27.68 -29.44
C GLY A 332 34.08 -27.10 -28.17
N PRO A 333 33.88 -25.77 -28.11
CA PRO A 333 33.23 -25.11 -26.97
C PRO A 333 31.75 -25.50 -26.88
N HIS A 334 31.17 -25.43 -25.68
CA HIS A 334 29.77 -25.80 -25.46
C HIS A 334 28.82 -24.93 -26.31
N ARG A 335 27.92 -25.56 -27.08
CA ARG A 335 27.11 -24.87 -28.12
C ARG A 335 26.12 -23.84 -27.59
N TRP A 336 25.58 -24.05 -26.39
CA TRP A 336 24.45 -23.28 -25.85
C TRP A 336 24.75 -22.47 -24.58
N VAL A 337 25.87 -22.75 -23.91
CA VAL A 337 26.20 -22.16 -22.61
C VAL A 337 27.69 -21.87 -22.55
N ALA A 338 28.07 -20.94 -21.69
CA ALA A 338 29.46 -20.62 -21.42
C ALA A 338 29.67 -20.53 -19.91
N GLN A 339 30.90 -20.79 -19.47
CA GLN A 339 31.31 -20.54 -18.08
C GLN A 339 30.98 -19.09 -17.70
N ARG A 340 30.29 -18.93 -16.58
CA ARG A 340 29.95 -17.62 -16.02
C ARG A 340 30.34 -17.58 -14.54
N LYS A 341 31.23 -16.64 -14.20
CA LYS A 341 31.47 -16.25 -12.81
C LYS A 341 30.39 -15.25 -12.40
N LEU A 342 29.64 -15.56 -11.37
CA LEU A 342 28.69 -14.62 -10.78
C LEU A 342 29.46 -13.71 -9.82
N GLU A 343 29.25 -12.41 -9.93
CA GLU A 343 30.03 -11.39 -9.22
C GLU A 343 29.28 -10.80 -8.02
N SER A 344 27.99 -11.10 -7.91
CA SER A 344 27.10 -10.55 -6.89
C SER A 344 26.31 -11.62 -6.14
N ASP A 345 26.16 -11.41 -4.84
CA ASP A 345 25.21 -12.18 -4.04
C ASP A 345 23.77 -11.93 -4.51
N PRO A 346 22.87 -12.94 -4.41
CA PRO A 346 21.48 -12.77 -4.75
C PRO A 346 20.84 -11.61 -3.97
N VAL A 347 20.19 -10.72 -4.70
CA VAL A 347 19.46 -9.59 -4.14
C VAL A 347 18.04 -10.02 -3.79
N GLU A 348 17.55 -9.64 -2.61
CA GLU A 348 16.18 -9.93 -2.20
C GLU A 348 15.26 -8.70 -2.30
N LEU A 349 14.05 -8.93 -2.81
CA LEU A 349 12.96 -7.96 -2.92
C LEU A 349 11.73 -8.54 -2.22
N THR A 350 11.73 -8.50 -0.88
CA THR A 350 10.71 -9.11 -0.04
C THR A 350 10.27 -8.17 1.09
N SER A 351 9.14 -8.47 1.73
CA SER A 351 8.59 -7.64 2.81
C SER A 351 9.43 -7.63 4.09
N ARG A 352 10.46 -8.48 4.16
CA ARG A 352 11.44 -8.50 5.26
C ARG A 352 12.53 -7.45 5.09
N GLU A 353 12.71 -6.96 3.88
CA GLU A 353 13.75 -5.98 3.58
C GLU A 353 13.27 -4.56 3.89
N SER A 354 14.19 -3.74 4.41
CA SER A 354 13.87 -2.33 4.67
C SER A 354 13.63 -1.58 3.36
N THR A 355 12.77 -0.56 3.40
CA THR A 355 12.48 0.30 2.24
C THR A 355 13.76 0.85 1.60
N ALA A 356 14.75 1.22 2.43
CA ALA A 356 16.05 1.70 1.97
C ALA A 356 16.84 0.61 1.20
N LYS A 357 16.82 -0.64 1.68
CA LYS A 357 17.50 -1.75 1.01
C LYS A 357 16.80 -2.15 -0.29
N ILE A 358 15.47 -2.12 -0.33
CA ILE A 358 14.68 -2.31 -1.56
C ILE A 358 14.98 -1.21 -2.59
N ALA A 359 15.06 0.06 -2.17
CA ALA A 359 15.40 1.17 -3.06
C ALA A 359 16.81 1.01 -3.65
N ARG A 360 17.79 0.60 -2.83
CA ARG A 360 19.15 0.30 -3.30
C ARG A 360 19.17 -0.90 -4.25
N ALA A 361 18.42 -1.96 -3.95
CA ALA A 361 18.28 -3.12 -4.82
C ALA A 361 17.69 -2.74 -6.18
N LYS A 362 16.64 -1.91 -6.20
CA LYS A 362 16.03 -1.36 -7.43
C LYS A 362 17.05 -0.59 -8.27
N ALA A 363 17.80 0.32 -7.64
CA ALA A 363 18.82 1.10 -8.33
C ALA A 363 19.89 0.18 -8.97
N ARG A 364 20.35 -0.83 -8.24
CA ARG A 364 21.34 -1.81 -8.74
C ARG A 364 20.82 -2.67 -9.89
N LEU A 365 19.55 -3.06 -9.88
CA LEU A 365 18.96 -3.82 -10.98
C LEU A 365 18.83 -3.02 -12.29
N GLY A 366 18.78 -1.69 -12.19
CA GLY A 366 18.87 -0.78 -13.33
C GLY A 366 20.27 -0.61 -13.92
N VAL A 367 21.32 -1.06 -13.21
CA VAL A 367 22.71 -0.95 -13.66
C VAL A 367 22.99 -1.98 -14.77
N PRO A 368 23.49 -1.56 -15.94
CA PRO A 368 23.92 -2.47 -17.01
C PRO A 368 24.99 -3.46 -16.56
N HIS A 369 24.94 -4.68 -17.10
CA HIS A 369 25.93 -5.70 -16.80
C HIS A 369 27.26 -5.37 -17.49
N GLY A 370 28.31 -5.25 -16.68
CA GLY A 370 29.62 -4.72 -17.08
C GLY A 370 30.05 -3.53 -16.23
N ASP A 371 29.07 -2.85 -15.61
CA ASP A 371 29.32 -1.77 -14.66
C ASP A 371 29.35 -2.30 -13.21
N LYS A 372 30.09 -1.60 -12.35
CA LYS A 372 30.22 -1.96 -10.94
C LYS A 372 28.85 -1.91 -10.24
N GLY A 373 28.46 -3.02 -9.63
CA GLY A 373 27.23 -3.12 -8.84
C GLY A 373 26.04 -3.74 -9.56
N ALA A 374 26.23 -4.23 -10.80
CA ALA A 374 25.28 -5.06 -11.52
C ALA A 374 24.82 -6.27 -10.68
N VAL A 375 23.64 -6.78 -11.00
CA VAL A 375 22.98 -7.87 -10.26
C VAL A 375 22.84 -9.08 -11.18
N ASP A 376 23.35 -10.22 -10.75
CA ASP A 376 23.21 -11.50 -11.47
C ASP A 376 21.84 -12.13 -11.21
N ILE A 377 21.43 -12.17 -9.94
CA ILE A 377 20.20 -12.82 -9.47
C ILE A 377 19.46 -11.89 -8.53
N ALA A 378 18.17 -11.68 -8.80
CA ALA A 378 17.24 -11.08 -7.85
C ALA A 378 16.11 -12.06 -7.53
N LEU A 379 15.80 -12.23 -6.25
CA LEU A 379 14.73 -13.09 -5.76
C LEU A 379 13.65 -12.22 -5.13
N ALA A 380 12.41 -12.39 -5.57
CA ALA A 380 11.30 -11.55 -5.19
C ALA A 380 10.04 -12.35 -4.86
N THR A 381 9.17 -11.76 -4.05
CA THR A 381 7.78 -12.18 -3.86
C THR A 381 6.84 -11.18 -4.53
N ASN A 382 5.56 -11.17 -4.15
CA ASN A 382 4.53 -10.23 -4.59
C ASN A 382 4.96 -8.75 -4.48
N MET A 383 6.01 -8.42 -3.73
CA MET A 383 6.58 -7.07 -3.77
C MET A 383 7.07 -6.62 -5.15
N ILE A 384 7.40 -7.54 -6.06
CA ILE A 384 7.74 -7.19 -7.45
C ILE A 384 6.50 -6.80 -8.27
N SER A 385 5.32 -7.33 -7.90
CA SER A 385 4.10 -7.10 -8.66
C SER A 385 3.56 -5.68 -8.44
N VAL A 386 4.08 -4.94 -7.44
CA VAL A 386 3.68 -3.57 -7.11
C VAL A 386 4.87 -2.61 -7.30
N GLY A 387 4.73 -1.64 -8.22
CA GLY A 387 5.57 -0.43 -8.25
C GLY A 387 7.08 -0.58 -8.58
N LEU A 388 7.57 -1.77 -8.94
CA LEU A 388 8.95 -1.92 -9.42
C LEU A 388 9.04 -1.70 -10.93
N ASP A 389 9.33 -0.46 -11.31
CA ASP A 389 9.67 -0.11 -12.69
C ASP A 389 11.18 -0.27 -12.96
N ILE A 390 11.56 -1.32 -13.69
CA ILE A 390 12.93 -1.53 -14.17
C ILE A 390 12.86 -2.01 -15.63
N ASP A 391 13.08 -1.08 -16.55
CA ASP A 391 13.01 -1.32 -17.99
C ASP A 391 14.04 -2.33 -18.52
N ARG A 392 15.14 -2.51 -17.80
CA ARG A 392 16.30 -3.31 -18.25
C ARG A 392 16.02 -4.82 -18.29
N LEU A 393 15.15 -5.34 -17.43
CA LEU A 393 15.06 -6.80 -17.21
C LEU A 393 14.31 -7.52 -18.33
N GLY A 394 14.91 -8.58 -18.88
CA GLY A 394 14.35 -9.40 -19.95
C GLY A 394 14.13 -10.87 -19.57
N LEU A 395 14.48 -11.29 -18.35
CA LEU A 395 14.48 -12.71 -17.97
C LEU A 395 13.89 -12.95 -16.59
N MET A 396 12.92 -13.86 -16.51
CA MET A 396 12.24 -14.20 -15.27
C MET A 396 12.05 -15.70 -15.10
N VAL A 397 12.20 -16.19 -13.87
CA VAL A 397 11.84 -17.55 -13.46
C VAL A 397 10.71 -17.47 -12.44
N VAL A 398 9.59 -18.13 -12.70
CA VAL A 398 8.45 -18.21 -11.78
C VAL A 398 8.46 -19.57 -11.11
N ALA A 399 8.53 -19.60 -9.77
CA ALA A 399 8.57 -20.83 -8.99
C ALA A 399 7.14 -21.30 -8.61
N GLY A 400 6.59 -22.18 -9.44
CA GLY A 400 5.24 -22.72 -9.31
C GLY A 400 4.21 -21.70 -9.79
N GLN A 401 3.00 -22.16 -10.11
CA GLN A 401 1.95 -21.24 -10.52
C GLN A 401 1.56 -20.34 -9.33
N PRO A 402 1.50 -19.00 -9.49
CA PRO A 402 0.96 -18.11 -8.46
C PRO A 402 -0.47 -18.44 -8.06
N LYS A 403 -0.91 -17.92 -6.90
CA LYS A 403 -2.25 -18.27 -6.42
C LYS A 403 -3.35 -17.68 -7.29
N THR A 404 -3.11 -16.50 -7.83
CA THR A 404 -4.06 -15.82 -8.71
C THR A 404 -3.45 -15.58 -10.09
N THR A 405 -4.29 -15.55 -11.11
CA THR A 405 -3.84 -15.22 -12.48
C THR A 405 -3.47 -13.74 -12.58
N ALA A 406 -4.16 -12.86 -11.85
CA ALA A 406 -3.80 -11.44 -11.77
C ALA A 406 -2.34 -11.25 -11.29
N GLU A 407 -1.97 -11.91 -10.20
CA GLU A 407 -0.60 -11.89 -9.66
C GLU A 407 0.43 -12.44 -10.67
N TYR A 408 0.10 -13.52 -11.38
CA TYR A 408 0.97 -14.07 -12.41
C TYR A 408 1.22 -13.09 -13.56
N ILE A 409 0.17 -12.43 -14.06
CA ILE A 409 0.28 -11.42 -15.12
C ILE A 409 1.10 -10.22 -14.64
N GLN A 410 0.83 -9.72 -13.43
CA GLN A 410 1.53 -8.57 -12.88
C GLN A 410 3.01 -8.84 -12.60
N ALA A 411 3.33 -10.04 -12.08
CA ALA A 411 4.71 -10.43 -11.83
C ALA A 411 5.45 -10.68 -13.16
N SER A 412 4.88 -11.48 -14.07
CA SER A 412 5.52 -11.82 -15.34
C SER A 412 5.65 -10.64 -16.29
N SER A 413 4.81 -9.61 -16.15
CA SER A 413 4.89 -8.39 -16.95
C SER A 413 6.02 -7.45 -16.57
N ARG A 414 6.79 -7.75 -15.50
CA ARG A 414 7.96 -6.97 -15.08
C ARG A 414 9.20 -7.19 -15.93
N VAL A 415 9.19 -8.15 -16.85
CA VAL A 415 10.29 -8.37 -17.80
C VAL A 415 9.84 -8.17 -19.25
N GLY A 416 10.75 -7.70 -20.10
CA GLY A 416 10.47 -7.44 -21.52
C GLY A 416 9.52 -6.27 -21.75
N ARG A 417 9.61 -5.20 -20.93
CA ARG A 417 8.73 -4.02 -21.02
C ARG A 417 9.07 -3.09 -22.20
N GLN A 418 10.33 -2.99 -22.57
CA GLN A 418 10.80 -2.13 -23.67
C GLN A 418 11.20 -2.99 -24.87
N ALA A 419 10.39 -2.96 -25.93
CA ALA A 419 10.70 -3.64 -27.20
C ALA A 419 12.07 -3.24 -27.75
N THR A 420 12.49 -1.99 -27.53
CA THR A 420 13.79 -1.45 -27.95
C THR A 420 14.98 -2.06 -27.21
N ARG A 421 14.79 -2.63 -26.01
CA ARG A 421 15.84 -3.31 -25.26
C ARG A 421 15.89 -4.80 -25.53
N GLY A 422 14.74 -5.42 -25.79
CA GLY A 422 14.64 -6.82 -26.18
C GLY A 422 13.43 -7.53 -25.57
N PRO A 423 13.00 -8.65 -26.17
CA PRO A 423 11.83 -9.40 -25.69
C PRO A 423 12.05 -10.05 -24.32
N GLY A 424 10.95 -10.28 -23.60
CA GLY A 424 11.00 -11.01 -22.33
C GLY A 424 10.97 -12.52 -22.51
N LEU A 425 11.63 -13.24 -21.61
CA LEU A 425 11.50 -14.69 -21.45
C LEU A 425 11.07 -15.00 -20.01
N VAL A 426 9.92 -15.65 -19.86
CA VAL A 426 9.36 -16.07 -18.57
C VAL A 426 9.36 -17.60 -18.54
N VAL A 427 10.13 -18.17 -17.62
CA VAL A 427 10.21 -19.62 -17.42
C VAL A 427 9.48 -20.01 -16.13
N THR A 428 8.36 -20.70 -16.26
CA THR A 428 7.54 -21.13 -15.12
C THR A 428 7.91 -22.57 -14.76
N CYS A 429 8.67 -22.73 -13.67
CA CYS A 429 8.99 -24.05 -13.12
C CYS A 429 7.77 -24.58 -12.36
N LEU A 430 7.18 -25.69 -12.79
CA LEU A 430 5.96 -26.25 -12.21
C LEU A 430 6.29 -27.53 -11.42
N ASN A 431 5.73 -27.63 -10.21
CA ASN A 431 5.92 -28.79 -9.36
C ASN A 431 4.89 -29.87 -9.70
N VAL A 432 5.30 -30.93 -10.40
CA VAL A 432 4.43 -32.06 -10.79
C VAL A 432 3.71 -32.75 -9.63
N TYR A 433 4.24 -32.65 -8.41
CA TYR A 433 3.64 -33.24 -7.22
C TYR A 433 2.53 -32.36 -6.60
N ARG A 434 2.35 -31.12 -7.10
CA ARG A 434 1.24 -30.24 -6.75
C ARG A 434 0.17 -30.34 -7.84
N PRO A 435 -1.04 -30.85 -7.56
CA PRO A 435 -2.09 -31.01 -8.57
C PRO A 435 -2.39 -29.74 -9.36
N ARG A 436 -2.38 -28.57 -8.70
CA ARG A 436 -2.57 -27.27 -9.36
C ARG A 436 -1.49 -26.98 -10.40
N ASP A 437 -0.21 -27.12 -10.04
CA ASP A 437 0.90 -26.84 -10.94
C ASP A 437 0.92 -27.84 -12.11
N LEU A 438 0.59 -29.11 -11.86
CA LEU A 438 0.46 -30.12 -12.90
C LEU A 438 -0.65 -29.77 -13.90
N SER A 439 -1.83 -29.39 -13.41
CA SER A 439 -2.95 -28.96 -14.25
C SER A 439 -2.59 -27.75 -15.13
N HIS A 440 -1.89 -26.76 -14.56
CA HIS A 440 -1.38 -25.62 -15.33
C HIS A 440 -0.31 -26.01 -16.36
N TYR A 441 0.53 -27.01 -16.06
CA TYR A 441 1.51 -27.51 -17.02
C TYR A 441 0.85 -28.20 -18.21
N GLU A 442 -0.12 -29.08 -17.94
CA GLU A 442 -0.85 -29.82 -18.98
C GLU A 442 -1.64 -28.89 -19.93
N HIS A 443 -2.13 -27.76 -19.40
CA HIS A 443 -2.89 -26.78 -20.16
C HIS A 443 -2.07 -25.51 -20.50
N PHE A 444 -0.74 -25.56 -20.40
CA PHE A 444 0.10 -24.35 -20.40
C PHE A 444 -0.14 -23.45 -21.62
N GLY A 445 -0.19 -24.02 -22.83
CA GLY A 445 -0.44 -23.27 -24.06
C GLY A 445 -1.82 -22.62 -24.10
N ALA A 446 -2.87 -23.39 -23.80
CA ALA A 446 -4.25 -22.89 -23.79
C ALA A 446 -4.47 -21.82 -22.70
N TYR A 447 -3.86 -22.01 -21.52
CA TYR A 447 -3.87 -21.03 -20.45
C TYR A 447 -3.23 -19.72 -20.88
N HIS A 448 -2.01 -19.72 -21.43
CA HIS A 448 -1.34 -18.49 -21.85
C HIS A 448 -2.00 -17.81 -23.05
N ALA A 449 -2.66 -18.57 -23.93
CA ALA A 449 -3.45 -18.00 -25.03
C ALA A 449 -4.68 -17.21 -24.55
N SER A 450 -5.16 -17.45 -23.31
CA SER A 450 -6.39 -16.86 -22.81
C SER A 450 -6.35 -16.46 -21.32
N PHE A 451 -5.16 -16.25 -20.75
CA PHE A 451 -4.97 -16.07 -19.31
C PHE A 451 -5.76 -14.90 -18.69
N TYR A 452 -6.06 -13.83 -19.45
CA TYR A 452 -6.89 -12.72 -18.97
C TYR A 452 -8.33 -13.16 -18.64
N ARG A 453 -8.84 -14.22 -19.28
CA ARG A 453 -10.15 -14.83 -18.95
C ARG A 453 -10.16 -15.47 -17.56
N TYR A 454 -9.01 -15.93 -17.10
CA TYR A 454 -8.83 -16.57 -15.80
C TYR A 454 -8.54 -15.58 -14.67
N VAL A 455 -8.41 -14.28 -14.97
CA VAL A 455 -8.35 -13.25 -13.95
C VAL A 455 -9.61 -13.33 -13.08
N GLU A 456 -9.38 -13.48 -11.79
CA GLU A 456 -10.39 -13.65 -10.77
C GLU A 456 -11.20 -12.35 -10.62
N ALA A 457 -12.51 -12.48 -10.45
CA ALA A 457 -13.32 -11.34 -10.02
C ALA A 457 -13.16 -11.19 -8.50
N ASN A 458 -12.56 -10.09 -8.07
CA ASN A 458 -12.44 -9.79 -6.64
C ASN A 458 -13.82 -9.48 -6.07
N SER A 459 -14.23 -10.21 -5.04
CA SER A 459 -15.47 -9.95 -4.31
C SER A 459 -15.17 -9.11 -3.06
N LEU A 460 -16.05 -8.14 -2.80
CA LEU A 460 -15.98 -7.20 -1.69
C LEU A 460 -17.35 -7.10 -1.04
N THR A 461 -17.42 -7.13 0.29
CA THR A 461 -18.70 -7.15 1.03
C THR A 461 -18.71 -6.19 2.24
N PRO A 462 -18.57 -4.86 2.04
CA PRO A 462 -18.32 -3.89 3.13
C PRO A 462 -19.33 -3.87 4.27
N PHE A 463 -20.60 -4.19 4.00
CA PHE A 463 -21.69 -4.19 4.98
C PHE A 463 -22.11 -5.61 5.41
N SER A 464 -21.28 -6.61 5.15
CA SER A 464 -21.50 -7.95 5.71
C SER A 464 -21.35 -7.94 7.24
N ALA A 465 -22.03 -8.85 7.92
CA ALA A 465 -21.97 -8.94 9.39
C ALA A 465 -20.52 -8.94 9.94
N PRO A 466 -19.57 -9.74 9.40
CA PRO A 466 -18.18 -9.74 9.90
C PRO A 466 -17.42 -8.43 9.65
N ALA A 467 -17.80 -7.66 8.63
CA ALA A 467 -17.22 -6.36 8.34
C ALA A 467 -17.76 -5.30 9.29
N LEU A 468 -19.07 -5.32 9.56
CA LEU A 468 -19.71 -4.45 10.54
C LEU A 468 -19.18 -4.73 11.96
N ASP A 469 -19.05 -6.00 12.35
CA ASP A 469 -18.52 -6.37 13.67
C ASP A 469 -17.10 -5.83 13.91
N ARG A 470 -16.27 -5.77 12.86
CA ARG A 470 -14.89 -5.27 12.95
C ARG A 470 -14.76 -3.76 12.78
N GLY A 471 -15.61 -3.15 11.95
CA GLY A 471 -15.37 -1.80 11.43
C GLY A 471 -16.39 -0.75 11.85
N LEU A 472 -17.61 -1.15 12.22
CA LEU A 472 -18.72 -0.21 12.40
C LEU A 472 -18.45 0.79 13.53
N ALA A 473 -17.85 0.37 14.64
CA ALA A 473 -17.53 1.26 15.75
C ALA A 473 -16.57 2.39 15.32
N GLY A 474 -15.48 2.04 14.65
CA GLY A 474 -14.53 3.04 14.12
C GLY A 474 -15.15 3.94 13.06
N VAL A 475 -15.93 3.38 12.14
CA VAL A 475 -16.62 4.15 11.09
C VAL A 475 -17.65 5.11 11.64
N LEU A 476 -18.47 4.67 12.60
CA LEU A 476 -19.47 5.48 13.27
C LEU A 476 -18.83 6.62 14.07
N VAL A 477 -17.78 6.31 14.84
CA VAL A 477 -17.05 7.34 15.60
C VAL A 477 -16.42 8.35 14.66
N ALA A 478 -15.76 7.92 13.57
CA ALA A 478 -15.18 8.83 12.58
C ALA A 478 -16.24 9.73 11.92
N LEU A 479 -17.38 9.14 11.54
CA LEU A 479 -18.48 9.85 10.92
C LEU A 479 -19.02 10.96 11.83
N VAL A 480 -19.31 10.66 13.09
CA VAL A 480 -19.82 11.65 14.05
C VAL A 480 -18.76 12.70 14.36
N ARG A 481 -17.54 12.25 14.68
CA ARG A 481 -16.44 13.09 15.13
C ARG A 481 -16.00 14.12 14.09
N LEU A 482 -15.97 13.74 12.81
CA LEU A 482 -15.41 14.56 11.73
C LEU A 482 -16.46 15.27 10.86
N SER A 483 -17.74 14.90 10.97
CA SER A 483 -18.82 15.60 10.24
C SER A 483 -19.23 16.90 10.92
N ASP A 484 -19.00 17.04 12.22
CA ASP A 484 -19.43 18.20 13.00
C ASP A 484 -18.28 18.74 13.88
N PRO A 485 -17.91 20.02 13.73
CA PRO A 485 -16.83 20.65 14.51
C PRO A 485 -16.97 20.52 16.03
N GLY A 486 -18.20 20.52 16.56
CA GLY A 486 -18.45 20.40 17.99
C GLY A 486 -18.03 19.04 18.56
N PHE A 487 -18.03 17.99 17.75
CA PHE A 487 -17.63 16.65 18.16
C PHE A 487 -16.13 16.36 17.94
N THR A 488 -15.38 17.18 17.20
CA THR A 488 -14.03 16.79 16.76
C THR A 488 -13.00 16.73 17.89
N ALA A 489 -13.08 17.66 18.84
CA ALA A 489 -12.16 17.74 19.98
C ALA A 489 -12.16 16.44 20.82
N PRO A 490 -11.09 16.10 21.56
CA PRO A 490 -11.01 14.82 22.27
C PRO A 490 -12.19 14.57 23.22
N ARG A 491 -12.66 15.61 23.91
CA ARG A 491 -13.82 15.57 24.81
C ARG A 491 -15.17 15.77 24.12
N GLY A 492 -15.19 16.01 22.82
CA GLY A 492 -16.42 16.04 22.02
C GLY A 492 -17.23 14.73 22.14
N VAL A 493 -16.56 13.64 22.55
CA VAL A 493 -17.17 12.35 22.86
C VAL A 493 -18.30 12.44 23.90
N GLU A 494 -18.24 13.42 24.80
CA GLU A 494 -19.21 13.64 25.88
C GLU A 494 -20.46 14.40 25.40
N GLN A 495 -20.45 14.97 24.20
CA GLN A 495 -21.58 15.74 23.67
C GLN A 495 -22.71 14.88 23.09
N LEU A 496 -22.50 13.58 22.94
CA LEU A 496 -23.47 12.68 22.30
C LEU A 496 -24.87 12.75 22.94
N PRO A 497 -25.05 12.66 24.27
CA PRO A 497 -26.39 12.68 24.88
C PRO A 497 -27.16 13.97 24.56
N ALA A 498 -26.48 15.11 24.56
CA ALA A 498 -27.09 16.41 24.30
C ALA A 498 -27.46 16.63 22.82
N ARG A 499 -26.82 15.90 21.90
CA ARG A 499 -26.94 16.09 20.45
C ARG A 499 -27.38 14.81 19.73
N ARG A 500 -28.04 13.90 20.44
CA ARG A 500 -28.35 12.55 19.94
C ARG A 500 -29.18 12.55 18.66
N ALA A 501 -30.22 13.39 18.60
CA ALA A 501 -31.09 13.49 17.44
C ALA A 501 -30.33 13.86 16.15
N GLN A 502 -29.39 14.80 16.23
CA GLN A 502 -28.54 15.19 15.10
C GLN A 502 -27.63 14.04 14.63
N VAL A 503 -27.15 13.21 15.57
CA VAL A 503 -26.28 12.08 15.28
C VAL A 503 -27.06 10.93 14.64
N ASP A 504 -28.32 10.72 15.04
CA ASP A 504 -29.19 9.71 14.43
C ASP A 504 -29.44 9.99 12.94
N ASP A 505 -29.51 11.27 12.53
CA ASP A 505 -29.62 11.64 11.11
C ASP A 505 -28.37 11.26 10.31
N LEU A 506 -27.17 11.31 10.92
CA LEU A 506 -25.93 10.88 10.26
C LEU A 506 -25.91 9.38 9.97
N LEU A 507 -26.68 8.55 10.69
CA LEU A 507 -26.78 7.11 10.43
C LEU A 507 -27.31 6.81 9.02
N GLN A 508 -28.14 7.69 8.47
CA GLN A 508 -28.68 7.54 7.12
C GLN A 508 -27.58 7.50 6.07
N VAL A 509 -26.42 8.11 6.32
CA VAL A 509 -25.25 8.02 5.44
C VAL A 509 -24.79 6.56 5.31
N LEU A 510 -24.70 5.83 6.42
CA LEU A 510 -24.24 4.43 6.43
C LEU A 510 -25.30 3.49 5.86
N VAL A 511 -26.58 3.70 6.20
CA VAL A 511 -27.69 2.90 5.70
C VAL A 511 -27.81 3.06 4.17
N GLN A 512 -27.88 4.31 3.68
CA GLN A 512 -27.96 4.56 2.25
C GLN A 512 -26.72 4.04 1.51
N ARG A 513 -25.54 4.12 2.13
CA ARG A 513 -24.33 3.53 1.55
C ARG A 513 -24.45 2.01 1.45
N ALA A 514 -24.94 1.33 2.48
CA ALA A 514 -25.12 -0.12 2.49
C ALA A 514 -25.99 -0.60 1.32
N VAL A 515 -27.10 0.11 1.07
CA VAL A 515 -27.99 -0.15 -0.06
C VAL A 515 -27.30 0.11 -1.38
N ASN A 516 -26.66 1.27 -1.52
CA ASN A 516 -26.04 1.70 -2.77
C ASN A 516 -24.89 0.79 -3.22
N VAL A 517 -24.18 0.14 -2.30
CA VAL A 517 -23.09 -0.79 -2.65
C VAL A 517 -23.59 -2.22 -2.86
N SER A 518 -24.84 -2.52 -2.48
CA SER A 518 -25.41 -3.86 -2.59
C SER A 518 -26.03 -4.13 -3.97
N ASN A 519 -25.97 -5.40 -4.39
CA ASN A 519 -26.71 -5.94 -5.54
C ASN A 519 -27.65 -7.03 -5.01
N LEU A 520 -28.59 -6.63 -4.16
CA LEU A 520 -29.54 -7.52 -3.48
C LEU A 520 -30.96 -7.30 -4.02
N ASP A 521 -31.84 -8.27 -3.80
CA ASP A 521 -33.27 -8.07 -4.05
C ASP A 521 -33.89 -7.13 -2.99
N GLN A 522 -35.11 -6.67 -3.25
CA GLN A 522 -35.77 -5.68 -2.40
C GLN A 522 -35.92 -6.14 -0.94
N ALA A 523 -36.28 -7.42 -0.72
CA ALA A 523 -36.45 -7.96 0.62
C ALA A 523 -35.12 -8.03 1.39
N ALA A 524 -34.03 -8.41 0.72
CA ALA A 524 -32.70 -8.44 1.31
C ALA A 524 -32.12 -7.03 1.53
N ILE A 525 -32.48 -6.05 0.69
CA ILE A 525 -32.16 -4.63 0.91
C ILE A 525 -32.83 -4.14 2.20
N GLU A 526 -34.14 -4.36 2.37
CA GLU A 526 -34.89 -3.96 3.57
C GLU A 526 -34.31 -4.61 4.84
N ALA A 527 -33.95 -5.90 4.77
CA ALA A 527 -33.28 -6.59 5.86
C ALA A 527 -31.90 -6.01 6.18
N LEU A 528 -31.12 -5.64 5.15
CA LEU A 528 -29.81 -5.02 5.31
C LEU A 528 -29.92 -3.62 5.95
N GLU A 529 -30.85 -2.80 5.47
CA GLU A 529 -31.14 -1.47 6.03
C GLU A 529 -31.49 -1.57 7.52
N ALA A 530 -32.43 -2.45 7.86
CA ALA A 530 -32.84 -2.68 9.24
C ALA A 530 -31.66 -3.18 10.10
N SER A 531 -30.83 -4.09 9.58
CA SER A 531 -29.67 -4.62 10.30
C SER A 531 -28.60 -3.56 10.57
N VAL A 532 -28.24 -2.77 9.55
CA VAL A 532 -27.23 -1.69 9.67
C VAL A 532 -27.72 -0.61 10.62
N ALA A 533 -28.98 -0.18 10.48
CA ALA A 533 -29.58 0.83 11.35
C ALA A 533 -29.64 0.36 12.81
N LEU A 534 -30.08 -0.87 13.06
CA LEU A 534 -30.16 -1.45 14.41
C LEU A 534 -28.79 -1.52 15.07
N ARG A 535 -27.78 -2.05 14.36
CA ARG A 535 -26.41 -2.17 14.86
C ARG A 535 -25.81 -0.80 15.17
N ALA A 536 -25.99 0.19 14.28
CA ALA A 536 -25.46 1.53 14.49
C ALA A 536 -26.14 2.25 15.66
N ARG A 537 -27.47 2.18 15.78
CA ARG A 537 -28.21 2.74 16.92
C ARG A 537 -27.80 2.09 18.24
N THR A 538 -27.68 0.76 18.25
CA THR A 538 -27.24 0.02 19.44
C THR A 538 -25.84 0.45 19.88
N LEU A 539 -24.92 0.75 18.95
CA LEU A 539 -23.61 1.30 19.28
C LEU A 539 -23.72 2.72 19.85
N LEU A 540 -24.54 3.59 19.28
CA LEU A 540 -24.75 4.92 19.84
C LEU A 540 -25.38 4.87 21.25
N ASP A 541 -26.35 3.99 21.48
CA ASP A 541 -26.97 3.80 22.80
C ASP A 541 -25.94 3.31 23.83
N THR A 542 -25.04 2.42 23.38
CA THR A 542 -23.91 1.96 24.19
C THR A 542 -22.95 3.11 24.50
N TRP A 543 -22.61 3.95 23.51
CA TRP A 543 -21.77 5.13 23.70
C TRP A 543 -22.40 6.09 24.72
N GLU A 544 -23.68 6.42 24.55
CA GLU A 544 -24.43 7.31 25.43
C GLU A 544 -24.47 6.79 26.88
N LYS A 545 -24.66 5.47 27.05
CA LYS A 545 -24.57 4.80 28.36
C LYS A 545 -23.17 4.95 28.98
N ILE A 546 -22.10 4.69 28.22
CA ILE A 546 -20.71 4.82 28.69
C ILE A 546 -20.42 6.26 29.16
N VAL A 547 -20.89 7.26 28.42
CA VAL A 547 -20.70 8.68 28.77
C VAL A 547 -21.51 9.04 30.00
N THR A 548 -22.78 8.63 30.07
CA THR A 548 -23.68 8.94 31.19
C THR A 548 -23.18 8.32 32.50
N GLN A 549 -22.71 7.07 32.46
CA GLN A 549 -22.12 6.39 33.61
C GLN A 549 -20.84 7.06 34.09
N ALA A 550 -19.99 7.54 33.17
CA ALA A 550 -18.78 8.25 33.55
C ALA A 550 -19.08 9.58 34.27
N VAL A 551 -20.19 10.24 33.90
CA VAL A 551 -20.68 11.45 34.58
C VAL A 551 -21.29 11.13 35.95
N SER A 552 -22.01 10.00 36.10
CA SER A 552 -22.67 9.64 37.36
C SER A 552 -21.71 9.12 38.44
N ASP A 553 -20.69 8.36 38.04
CA ASP A 553 -19.85 7.61 38.97
C ASP A 553 -18.65 8.45 39.48
N ASP A 554 -18.60 9.75 39.15
CA ASP A 554 -17.41 10.61 39.22
C ASP A 554 -16.17 9.94 38.56
N ALA A 555 -16.44 8.98 37.67
CA ALA A 555 -15.48 8.08 37.07
C ALA A 555 -14.79 8.74 35.87
N GLY A 556 -14.20 9.90 36.11
CA GLY A 556 -13.28 10.58 35.22
C GLY A 556 -13.86 11.06 33.90
N LYS A 557 -13.14 12.00 33.28
CA LYS A 557 -13.47 12.56 31.97
C LYS A 557 -13.36 11.46 30.90
N ARG A 558 -14.10 11.59 29.78
CA ARG A 558 -13.98 10.71 28.62
C ARG A 558 -13.31 11.43 27.45
N CYS A 559 -12.58 10.68 26.63
CA CYS A 559 -12.03 11.15 25.37
C CYS A 559 -12.23 10.13 24.25
N TYR A 560 -12.11 10.52 22.97
CA TYR A 560 -12.19 9.55 21.86
C TYR A 560 -11.04 8.55 21.90
N SER A 561 -9.80 9.05 21.99
CA SER A 561 -8.60 8.27 21.76
C SER A 561 -7.42 8.72 22.62
N GLY A 562 -6.58 7.78 23.05
CA GLY A 562 -5.27 8.07 23.63
C GLY A 562 -4.23 8.56 22.62
N LEU A 563 -4.54 8.53 21.32
CA LEU A 563 -3.66 9.02 20.26
C LEU A 563 -3.86 10.50 19.93
N ASP A 564 -4.88 11.13 20.51
CA ASP A 564 -5.17 12.55 20.32
C ASP A 564 -4.16 13.45 21.06
N ARG A 565 -3.86 14.60 20.46
CA ARG A 565 -3.14 15.68 21.15
C ARG A 565 -4.01 16.25 22.29
N GLY A 566 -3.45 16.31 23.49
CA GLY A 566 -4.15 16.85 24.65
C GLY A 566 -5.29 15.97 25.16
N HIS A 567 -5.28 14.67 24.85
CA HIS A 567 -6.23 13.73 25.44
C HIS A 567 -6.14 13.76 26.97
N ASN A 568 -7.31 13.74 27.60
CA ASN A 568 -7.44 13.63 29.04
C ASN A 568 -8.72 12.85 29.32
N GLY A 569 -8.63 11.84 30.18
CA GLY A 569 -9.74 10.94 30.47
C GLY A 569 -9.59 9.54 29.89
N LYS A 570 -10.53 8.66 30.25
CA LYS A 570 -10.60 7.28 29.75
C LYS A 570 -11.09 7.30 28.30
N ALA A 571 -10.32 6.72 27.39
CA ALA A 571 -10.67 6.70 25.97
C ALA A 571 -11.98 5.93 25.72
N LEU A 572 -12.67 6.21 24.62
CA LEU A 572 -13.78 5.40 24.11
C LEU A 572 -13.24 4.27 23.24
N LEU A 573 -12.40 4.59 22.27
CA LEU A 573 -11.83 3.61 21.33
C LEU A 573 -10.77 2.74 21.99
N ARG A 574 -10.76 1.44 21.64
CA ARG A 574 -9.77 0.45 22.10
C ARG A 574 -9.10 -0.23 20.91
N MET A 575 -7.81 -0.49 21.05
CA MET A 575 -7.05 -1.19 20.01
C MET A 575 -7.37 -2.68 20.12
N ALA A 576 -7.53 -3.36 18.99
CA ALA A 576 -7.86 -4.79 18.96
C ALA A 576 -6.77 -5.73 19.50
N LEU A 577 -5.58 -5.21 19.85
CA LEU A 577 -4.37 -5.98 20.15
C LEU A 577 -3.66 -5.54 21.44
N SER A 578 -4.32 -4.76 22.32
CA SER A 578 -3.76 -4.50 23.65
C SER A 578 -4.15 -5.65 24.59
N ASP A 579 -3.27 -6.64 24.71
CA ASP A 579 -3.41 -7.80 25.61
C ASP A 579 -3.63 -7.39 27.10
N ASP A 580 -3.29 -6.14 27.46
CA ASP A 580 -3.42 -5.61 28.81
C ASP A 580 -4.84 -5.13 29.18
N ASP A 581 -5.77 -5.00 28.21
CA ASP A 581 -7.07 -4.34 28.45
C ASP A 581 -8.28 -5.30 28.60
N GLU A 582 -8.31 -6.47 27.96
CA GLU A 582 -9.54 -7.29 27.90
C GLU A 582 -10.06 -7.76 29.26
N ALA A 583 -9.16 -7.96 30.24
CA ALA A 583 -9.54 -8.37 31.60
C ALA A 583 -10.16 -7.23 32.45
N ILE A 584 -10.08 -5.97 31.99
CA ILE A 584 -10.46 -4.77 32.76
C ILE A 584 -11.65 -4.02 32.11
N LEU A 585 -12.01 -4.33 30.87
CA LEU A 585 -13.06 -3.62 30.12
C LEU A 585 -14.46 -4.17 30.40
N SER A 586 -15.45 -3.27 30.47
CA SER A 586 -16.85 -3.69 30.52
C SER A 586 -17.32 -4.25 29.16
N PRO A 587 -18.37 -5.08 29.14
CA PRO A 587 -18.97 -5.56 27.88
C PRO A 587 -19.37 -4.45 26.91
N GLU A 588 -19.76 -3.27 27.43
CA GLU A 588 -20.05 -2.08 26.64
C GLU A 588 -18.79 -1.48 26.01
N GLU A 589 -17.68 -1.40 26.75
CA GLU A 589 -16.42 -0.84 26.27
C GLU A 589 -15.78 -1.72 25.18
N LEU A 590 -15.96 -3.05 25.26
CA LEU A 590 -15.50 -4.00 24.22
C LEU A 590 -16.16 -3.76 22.86
N ARG A 591 -17.31 -3.07 22.79
CA ARG A 591 -17.97 -2.74 21.52
C ARG A 591 -17.27 -1.60 20.74
N PHE A 592 -16.32 -0.89 21.36
CA PHE A 592 -15.58 0.21 20.74
C PHE A 592 -14.15 -0.18 20.35
N ILE A 593 -13.92 -1.46 20.12
CA ILE A 593 -12.69 -1.93 19.49
C ILE A 593 -12.69 -1.47 18.03
N ALA A 594 -11.62 -0.79 17.62
CA ALA A 594 -11.43 -0.35 16.24
C ALA A 594 -10.00 -0.66 15.76
N PRO A 595 -9.82 -0.98 14.47
CA PRO A 595 -8.49 -1.19 13.92
C PRO A 595 -7.69 0.12 13.87
N THR A 596 -6.36 0.01 13.93
CA THR A 596 -5.44 1.14 13.68
C THR A 596 -4.72 1.01 12.35
N SER A 597 -4.83 -0.16 11.72
CA SER A 597 -4.40 -0.45 10.35
C SER A 597 -5.53 -1.16 9.61
N MET A 598 -5.71 -0.88 8.33
CA MET A 598 -6.66 -1.61 7.48
C MET A 598 -6.28 -3.09 7.29
N ARG A 599 -5.07 -3.48 7.71
CA ARG A 599 -4.57 -4.85 7.68
C ARG A 599 -4.90 -5.63 8.96
N ASP A 600 -5.41 -4.98 10.00
CA ASP A 600 -5.86 -5.62 11.27
C ASP A 600 -7.13 -6.51 11.07
N VAL A 601 -7.44 -6.87 9.83
CA VAL A 601 -8.55 -7.74 9.41
C VAL A 601 -8.18 -9.22 9.36
N GLU A 602 -6.89 -9.53 9.30
CA GLU A 602 -6.40 -10.89 9.33
C GLU A 602 -6.46 -11.41 10.78
N PRO A 603 -7.09 -12.57 11.05
CA PRO A 603 -7.16 -13.10 12.41
C PRO A 603 -5.75 -13.35 12.95
N SER A 604 -5.45 -12.81 14.12
CA SER A 604 -4.27 -13.19 14.88
C SER A 604 -4.39 -14.66 15.29
N ILE A 605 -3.42 -15.48 14.89
CA ILE A 605 -3.32 -16.85 15.41
C ILE A 605 -2.48 -16.75 16.69
N HIS A 606 -3.07 -17.06 17.83
CA HIS A 606 -2.32 -17.18 19.08
C HIS A 606 -1.31 -18.33 18.96
N VAL A 607 -0.02 -17.99 18.97
CA VAL A 607 1.06 -18.98 19.02
C VAL A 607 1.44 -19.21 20.47
N TRP A 608 1.06 -20.36 21.02
CA TRP A 608 1.45 -20.77 22.36
C TRP A 608 2.83 -21.42 22.32
N VAL A 609 3.84 -20.79 22.94
CA VAL A 609 5.19 -21.35 23.06
C VAL A 609 5.29 -22.09 24.40
N GLY A 610 5.22 -23.41 24.36
CA GLY A 610 5.45 -24.26 25.52
C GLY A 610 6.93 -24.55 25.69
N PHE A 611 7.55 -24.05 26.76
CA PHE A 611 8.89 -24.48 27.15
C PHE A 611 8.79 -25.81 27.90
N LYS A 612 9.39 -26.87 27.36
CA LYS A 612 9.63 -28.10 28.12
C LYS A 612 10.68 -27.76 29.18
N PRO A 613 10.41 -27.91 30.49
CA PRO A 613 11.48 -27.84 31.47
C PRO A 613 12.45 -28.99 31.16
N GLU A 614 13.72 -28.66 30.92
CA GLU A 614 14.77 -29.68 30.87
C GLU A 614 14.77 -30.40 32.22
N GLY A 615 14.37 -31.67 32.19
CA GLY A 615 14.47 -32.54 33.35
C GLY A 615 15.92 -32.56 33.79
N LYS A 616 16.16 -32.18 35.06
CA LYS A 616 17.40 -32.49 35.75
C LYS A 616 17.54 -34.02 35.74
N SER A 617 18.50 -34.52 34.98
CA SER A 617 19.02 -35.89 35.09
C SER A 617 19.66 -36.12 36.45
#